data_AF-X1EHK7-F1
#
_entry.id   AF-X1EHK7-F1
#
_cell.length_a   1.000
_cell.length_b   1.000
_cell.length_c   1.000
_cell.angle_alpha   90.00
_cell.angle_beta   90.00
_cell.angle_gamma   90.00
#
_symmetry.space_group_name_H-M   'P 1'
#
loop_
_entity.id
_entity.type
_entity.pdbx_description
1 polymer ?
#
loop_
_entity_poly.entity_id
_entity_poly.type
_entity_poly.pdbx_seq_one_letter_code
_entity_poly.pdbx_strand_id
1 'polypeptide(L)'
;MGIKDKGTYGEHYWAMQVEANKLFADEGEKAFAPYIASMLRDIPTIPDMPSGFQGMIDTLSEPPDFAFLPYLIGVGVNAVDEILDTALEGPMTILKRANRRGHRETWLTSAQVNTLWSRKKITEGLWNESTASEGYQDVLASALYESELPYPTIPDFVLYSRYHGDADAPWGEFQNWYNISPREWPVWKWLGLQRLTTDQAHTLYRRGYIDNPTLLTELSKIGWAPEDRVF
;
A
#
# COMPACT_ATOMS: atom_id res chain seq x y z
N MET A 1 -46.43 -23.13 -5.39
CA MET A 1 -47.53 -24.14 -5.36
C MET A 1 -48.19 -24.08 -4.00
N GLY A 2 -49.45 -23.66 -3.91
CA GLY A 2 -50.23 -23.73 -2.66
C GLY A 2 -51.14 -24.95 -2.69
N ILE A 3 -51.10 -25.77 -1.65
CA ILE A 3 -52.01 -26.92 -1.50
C ILE A 3 -53.41 -26.36 -1.21
N LYS A 4 -54.36 -26.61 -2.12
CA LYS A 4 -55.71 -26.04 -2.06
C LYS A 4 -56.66 -26.79 -1.11
N ASP A 5 -56.33 -28.01 -0.70
CA ASP A 5 -57.11 -28.80 0.25
C ASP A 5 -56.25 -29.22 1.45
N LYS A 6 -56.53 -28.63 2.62
CA LYS A 6 -55.79 -28.84 3.87
C LYS A 6 -56.47 -29.97 4.65
N GLY A 7 -56.25 -31.22 4.25
CA GLY A 7 -56.93 -32.40 4.80
C GLY A 7 -56.36 -32.92 6.12
N THR A 8 -55.09 -32.61 6.43
CA THR A 8 -54.41 -33.07 7.65
C THR A 8 -53.71 -31.95 8.41
N TYR A 9 -53.52 -32.12 9.72
CA TYR A 9 -52.87 -31.13 10.59
C TYR A 9 -51.43 -30.78 10.13
N GLY A 10 -50.70 -31.76 9.58
CA GLY A 10 -49.35 -31.55 9.03
C GLY A 10 -49.33 -30.69 7.77
N GLU A 11 -50.30 -30.84 6.87
CA GLU A 11 -50.44 -30.03 5.67
C GLU A 11 -50.89 -28.59 6.00
N HIS A 12 -51.73 -28.43 7.02
CA HIS A 12 -52.11 -27.12 7.53
C HIS A 12 -50.91 -26.40 8.17
N TYR A 13 -50.12 -27.08 9.02
CA TYR A 13 -48.94 -26.49 9.65
C TYR A 13 -47.88 -26.08 8.63
N TRP A 14 -47.60 -26.93 7.63
CA TRP A 14 -46.66 -26.62 6.56
C TRP A 14 -47.15 -25.48 5.66
N ALA A 15 -48.44 -25.47 5.30
CA ALA A 15 -49.02 -24.38 4.51
C ALA A 15 -48.98 -23.05 5.28
N MET A 16 -49.28 -23.05 6.58
CA MET A 16 -49.18 -21.86 7.42
C MET A 16 -47.73 -21.39 7.61
N GLN A 17 -46.76 -22.29 7.64
CA GLN A 17 -45.33 -21.94 7.71
C GLN A 17 -44.83 -21.34 6.39
N VAL A 18 -45.28 -21.85 5.25
CA VAL A 18 -44.98 -21.27 3.92
C VAL A 18 -45.69 -19.93 3.74
N GLU A 19 -46.93 -19.80 4.19
CA GLU A 19 -47.69 -18.53 4.19
C GLU A 19 -47.02 -17.50 5.12
N ALA A 20 -46.55 -17.90 6.31
CA ALA A 20 -45.81 -17.02 7.23
C ALA A 20 -44.46 -16.58 6.65
N ASN A 21 -43.69 -17.49 6.05
CA ASN A 21 -42.43 -17.15 5.39
C ASN A 21 -42.64 -16.19 4.21
N LYS A 22 -43.75 -16.35 3.47
CA LYS A 22 -44.13 -15.43 2.41
C LYS A 22 -44.53 -14.07 2.97
N LEU A 23 -45.27 -14.04 4.09
CA LEU A 23 -45.67 -12.80 4.77
C LEU A 23 -44.46 -12.03 5.32
N PHE A 24 -43.49 -12.71 5.93
CA PHE A 24 -42.25 -12.12 6.42
C PHE A 24 -41.36 -11.58 5.28
N ALA A 25 -41.32 -12.27 4.13
CA ALA A 25 -40.61 -11.81 2.94
C ALA A 25 -41.30 -10.56 2.34
N ASP A 26 -42.62 -10.58 2.20
CA ASP A 26 -43.41 -9.45 1.68
C ASP A 26 -43.35 -8.21 2.61
N GLU A 27 -43.29 -8.41 3.93
CA GLU A 27 -43.13 -7.33 4.92
C GLU A 27 -41.70 -6.78 4.96
N GLY A 28 -40.68 -7.64 4.89
CA GLY A 28 -39.29 -7.23 4.76
C GLY A 28 -39.03 -6.46 3.46
N GLU A 29 -39.60 -6.92 2.36
CA GLU A 29 -39.55 -6.25 1.06
C GLU A 29 -40.21 -4.86 1.13
N LYS A 30 -41.41 -4.74 1.71
CA LYS A 30 -42.07 -3.43 1.92
C LYS A 30 -41.27 -2.49 2.83
N ALA A 31 -40.58 -3.04 3.83
CA ALA A 31 -39.79 -2.25 4.76
C ALA A 31 -38.49 -1.71 4.14
N PHE A 32 -37.81 -2.51 3.32
CA PHE A 32 -36.49 -2.16 2.77
C PHE A 32 -36.51 -1.63 1.33
N ALA A 33 -37.53 -1.97 0.53
CA ALA A 33 -37.68 -1.49 -0.84
C ALA A 33 -37.61 0.04 -0.99
N PRO A 34 -38.26 0.87 -0.14
CA PRO A 34 -38.13 2.33 -0.28
C PRO A 34 -36.70 2.84 -0.03
N TYR A 35 -35.94 2.18 0.85
CA TYR A 35 -34.55 2.56 1.14
C TYR A 35 -33.60 2.12 0.01
N ILE A 36 -33.80 0.92 -0.55
CA ILE A 36 -33.03 0.43 -1.70
C ILE A 36 -33.35 1.28 -2.94
N ALA A 37 -34.61 1.59 -3.20
CA ALA A 37 -35.02 2.47 -4.30
C ALA A 37 -34.45 3.88 -4.15
N SER A 38 -34.44 4.45 -2.93
CA SER A 38 -33.79 5.74 -2.66
C SER A 38 -32.30 5.69 -2.95
N MET A 39 -31.60 4.66 -2.45
CA MET A 39 -30.16 4.49 -2.66
C MET A 39 -29.80 4.33 -4.15
N LEU A 40 -30.64 3.64 -4.92
CA LEU A 40 -30.44 3.45 -6.36
C LEU A 40 -30.76 4.71 -7.18
N ARG A 41 -31.72 5.54 -6.75
CA ARG A 41 -32.02 6.85 -7.37
C ARG A 41 -30.91 7.87 -7.16
N ASP A 42 -30.17 7.75 -6.07
CA ASP A 42 -29.02 8.60 -5.78
C ASP A 42 -27.78 8.23 -6.61
N ILE A 43 -27.82 7.13 -7.37
CA ILE A 43 -26.77 6.79 -8.35
C ILE A 43 -26.92 7.73 -9.57
N PRO A 44 -25.91 8.56 -9.88
CA PRO A 44 -25.98 9.44 -11.04
C PRO A 44 -26.08 8.60 -12.33
N THR A 45 -27.02 8.96 -13.20
CA THR A 45 -27.15 8.37 -14.54
C THR A 45 -25.87 8.64 -15.34
N ILE A 46 -25.14 7.57 -15.67
CA ILE A 46 -23.90 7.66 -16.46
C ILE A 46 -24.29 7.61 -17.95
N PRO A 47 -24.06 8.69 -18.73
CA PRO A 47 -24.47 8.77 -20.13
C PRO A 47 -23.82 7.71 -21.03
N ASP A 48 -22.63 7.24 -20.65
CA ASP A 48 -21.83 6.28 -21.43
C ASP A 48 -22.15 4.81 -21.10
N MET A 49 -23.13 4.52 -20.24
CA MET A 49 -23.55 3.14 -19.97
C MET A 49 -24.29 2.55 -21.18
N PRO A 50 -24.09 1.26 -21.50
CA PRO A 50 -24.91 0.56 -22.49
C PRO A 50 -26.40 0.67 -22.12
N SER A 51 -27.27 0.89 -23.11
CA SER A 51 -28.70 1.16 -22.90
C SER A 51 -29.43 0.09 -22.08
N GLY A 52 -28.99 -1.17 -22.14
CA GLY A 52 -29.54 -2.26 -21.31
C GLY A 52 -29.27 -2.10 -19.81
N PHE A 53 -28.12 -1.52 -19.43
CA PHE A 53 -27.78 -1.25 -18.02
C PHE A 53 -28.49 -0.01 -17.49
N GLN A 54 -28.69 1.01 -18.32
CA GLN A 54 -29.53 2.16 -17.98
C GLN A 54 -30.97 1.70 -17.70
N GLY A 55 -31.54 0.87 -18.60
CA GLY A 55 -32.87 0.29 -18.39
C GLY A 55 -32.97 -0.59 -17.13
N MET A 56 -31.91 -1.32 -16.77
CA MET A 56 -31.87 -2.11 -15.54
C MET A 56 -31.88 -1.22 -14.29
N ILE A 57 -31.07 -0.17 -14.24
CA ILE A 57 -31.02 0.77 -13.11
C ILE A 57 -32.34 1.53 -12.98
N ASP A 58 -32.92 1.98 -14.09
CA ASP A 58 -34.23 2.65 -14.12
C ASP A 58 -35.33 1.72 -13.59
N THR A 59 -35.35 0.46 -14.05
CA THR A 59 -36.33 -0.55 -13.59
C THR A 59 -36.15 -0.94 -12.12
N LEU A 60 -34.92 -0.94 -11.60
CA LEU A 60 -34.64 -1.21 -10.18
C LEU A 60 -34.92 0.01 -9.29
N SER A 61 -34.88 1.23 -9.85
CA SER A 61 -35.20 2.48 -9.14
C SER A 61 -36.71 2.71 -8.97
N GLU A 62 -37.53 2.07 -9.82
CA GLU A 62 -38.99 2.00 -9.76
C GLU A 62 -39.48 0.58 -10.12
N PRO A 63 -39.38 -0.40 -9.20
CA PRO A 63 -39.71 -1.79 -9.51
C PRO A 63 -41.24 -1.97 -9.59
N PRO A 64 -41.77 -2.59 -10.66
CA PRO A 64 -43.21 -2.86 -10.76
C PRO A 64 -43.68 -4.08 -9.95
N ASP A 65 -42.80 -5.02 -9.59
CA ASP A 65 -43.00 -6.09 -8.58
C ASP A 65 -41.64 -6.78 -8.33
N PHE A 66 -41.17 -6.87 -7.08
CA PHE A 66 -39.83 -7.39 -6.75
C PHE A 66 -39.78 -8.93 -6.69
N ALA A 67 -40.34 -9.60 -7.71
CA ALA A 67 -40.22 -11.05 -7.92
C ALA A 67 -38.79 -11.53 -8.27
N PHE A 68 -37.79 -10.66 -8.11
CA PHE A 68 -36.39 -10.90 -8.42
C PHE A 68 -35.65 -11.73 -7.35
N LEU A 69 -36.03 -11.56 -6.08
CA LEU A 69 -35.41 -12.24 -4.94
C LEU A 69 -35.53 -13.79 -4.96
N PRO A 70 -36.68 -14.37 -5.33
CA PRO A 70 -36.82 -15.83 -5.39
C PRO A 70 -36.04 -16.51 -6.52
N TYR A 71 -35.71 -15.80 -7.61
CA TYR A 71 -34.99 -16.38 -8.75
C TYR A 71 -33.49 -16.57 -8.46
N LEU A 72 -32.92 -15.71 -7.62
CA LEU A 72 -31.54 -15.83 -7.11
C LEU A 72 -31.33 -17.06 -6.21
N ILE A 73 -32.39 -17.57 -5.59
CA ILE A 73 -32.33 -18.64 -4.60
C ILE A 73 -32.38 -20.04 -5.26
N GLY A 74 -32.79 -20.16 -6.52
CA GLY A 74 -33.23 -21.42 -7.13
C GLY A 74 -32.23 -22.20 -8.00
N VAL A 75 -31.09 -21.63 -8.41
CA VAL A 75 -30.13 -22.30 -9.31
C VAL A 75 -28.72 -22.12 -8.76
N GLY A 76 -28.00 -23.23 -8.55
CA GLY A 76 -26.66 -23.35 -7.94
C GLY A 76 -25.90 -22.06 -7.68
N VAL A 77 -25.92 -21.63 -6.41
CA VAL A 77 -25.36 -20.38 -5.87
C VAL A 77 -23.98 -20.03 -6.45
N ASN A 78 -23.08 -21.01 -6.61
CA ASN A 78 -21.71 -20.73 -7.07
C ASN A 78 -21.58 -20.40 -8.56
N ALA A 79 -22.39 -21.00 -9.44
CA ALA A 79 -22.29 -20.74 -10.89
C ALA A 79 -23.00 -19.43 -11.28
N VAL A 80 -24.05 -19.07 -10.54
CA VAL A 80 -24.74 -17.78 -10.70
C VAL A 80 -23.88 -16.64 -10.17
N ASP A 81 -23.22 -16.81 -9.02
CA ASP A 81 -22.29 -15.82 -8.46
C ASP A 81 -21.13 -15.53 -9.43
N GLU A 82 -20.51 -16.57 -10.01
CA GLU A 82 -19.38 -16.41 -10.95
C GLU A 82 -19.79 -15.80 -12.30
N ILE A 83 -20.99 -16.12 -12.81
CA ILE A 83 -21.54 -15.50 -14.04
C ILE A 83 -21.95 -14.06 -13.77
N LEU A 84 -22.55 -13.77 -12.62
CA LEU A 84 -22.94 -12.41 -12.23
C LEU A 84 -21.71 -11.54 -11.99
N ASP A 85 -20.70 -12.03 -11.27
CA ASP A 85 -19.43 -11.32 -11.07
C ASP A 85 -18.77 -11.05 -12.42
N THR A 86 -18.63 -12.04 -13.30
CA THR A 86 -18.01 -11.85 -14.62
C THR A 86 -18.81 -10.88 -15.52
N ALA A 87 -20.14 -10.96 -15.51
CA ALA A 87 -20.99 -10.11 -16.34
C ALA A 87 -21.10 -8.67 -15.82
N LEU A 88 -20.99 -8.49 -14.49
CA LEU A 88 -21.16 -7.20 -13.83
C LEU A 88 -19.83 -6.53 -13.49
N GLU A 89 -18.69 -7.23 -13.50
CA GLU A 89 -17.38 -6.66 -13.16
C GLU A 89 -17.03 -5.47 -14.06
N GLY A 90 -17.20 -5.62 -15.39
CA GLY A 90 -16.93 -4.54 -16.35
C GLY A 90 -17.82 -3.31 -16.12
N PRO A 91 -19.16 -3.46 -16.13
CA PRO A 91 -20.11 -2.39 -15.81
C PRO A 91 -19.88 -1.75 -14.43
N MET A 92 -19.65 -2.55 -13.39
CA MET A 92 -19.37 -2.07 -12.03
C MET A 92 -18.05 -1.33 -11.96
N THR A 93 -17.04 -1.73 -12.74
CA THR A 93 -15.78 -1.00 -12.88
C THR A 93 -16.00 0.36 -13.56
N ILE A 94 -16.85 0.45 -14.58
CA ILE A 94 -17.21 1.71 -15.24
C ILE A 94 -17.98 2.61 -14.26
N LEU A 95 -18.92 2.06 -13.50
CA LEU A 95 -19.65 2.76 -12.43
C LEU A 95 -18.70 3.30 -11.36
N LYS A 96 -17.80 2.46 -10.85
CA LYS A 96 -16.74 2.86 -9.90
C LYS A 96 -15.86 3.96 -10.48
N ARG A 97 -15.49 3.88 -11.77
CA ARG A 97 -14.66 4.91 -12.45
C ARG A 97 -15.42 6.22 -12.66
N ALA A 98 -16.69 6.16 -13.05
CA ALA A 98 -17.54 7.33 -13.23
C ALA A 98 -17.83 8.02 -11.89
N ASN A 99 -18.10 7.25 -10.84
CA ASN A 99 -18.25 7.75 -9.48
C ASN A 99 -16.96 8.44 -9.02
N ARG A 100 -15.80 7.77 -9.16
CA ARG A 100 -14.48 8.35 -8.86
C ARG A 100 -14.17 9.60 -9.70
N ARG A 101 -14.65 9.69 -10.94
CA ARG A 101 -14.50 10.88 -11.80
C ARG A 101 -15.36 12.06 -11.31
N GLY A 102 -16.57 11.78 -10.84
CA GLY A 102 -17.48 12.79 -10.28
C GLY A 102 -17.02 13.29 -8.91
N HIS A 103 -16.60 12.39 -8.04
CA HIS A 103 -16.18 12.70 -6.66
C HIS A 103 -14.69 13.03 -6.53
N ARG A 104 -13.88 12.75 -7.57
CA ARG A 104 -12.42 12.92 -7.58
C ARG A 104 -11.75 12.26 -6.38
N GLU A 105 -12.22 11.07 -6.01
CA GLU A 105 -11.84 10.36 -4.77
C GLU A 105 -10.39 9.85 -4.76
N THR A 106 -9.67 9.93 -5.88
CA THR A 106 -8.28 9.49 -5.91
C THR A 106 -7.38 10.62 -5.42
N TRP A 107 -6.95 10.53 -4.17
CA TRP A 107 -5.94 11.40 -3.59
C TRP A 107 -4.53 10.89 -3.91
N LEU A 108 -3.54 11.77 -3.85
CA LEU A 108 -2.13 11.40 -3.92
C LEU A 108 -1.78 10.58 -2.67
N THR A 109 -0.91 9.57 -2.81
CA THR A 109 -0.50 8.78 -1.64
C THR A 109 0.47 9.54 -0.75
N SER A 110 0.58 9.20 0.54
CA SER A 110 1.56 9.83 1.46
C SER A 110 2.96 9.88 0.88
N ALA A 111 3.46 8.78 0.29
CA ALA A 111 4.78 8.74 -0.36
C ALA A 111 4.92 9.72 -1.55
N GLN A 112 3.86 9.87 -2.37
CA GLN A 112 3.86 10.83 -3.49
C GLN A 112 3.85 12.27 -2.98
N VAL A 113 3.02 12.54 -1.96
CA VAL A 113 2.87 13.86 -1.34
C VAL A 113 4.15 14.26 -0.61
N ASN A 114 4.79 13.35 0.12
CA ASN A 114 6.10 13.54 0.77
C ASN A 114 7.20 13.87 -0.25
N THR A 115 7.22 13.18 -1.40
CA THR A 115 8.15 13.48 -2.49
C THR A 115 7.94 14.89 -3.07
N LEU A 116 6.68 15.31 -3.23
CA LEU A 116 6.37 16.66 -3.71
C LEU A 116 6.67 17.73 -2.65
N TRP A 117 6.43 17.41 -1.39
CA TRP A 117 6.66 18.28 -0.25
C TRP A 117 8.15 18.58 -0.06
N SER A 118 8.99 17.55 -0.03
CA SER A 118 10.46 17.71 0.06
C SER A 118 11.04 18.56 -1.08
N ARG A 119 10.39 18.55 -2.25
CA ARG A 119 10.77 19.34 -3.44
C ARG A 119 10.12 20.72 -3.49
N LYS A 120 9.40 21.13 -2.44
CA LYS A 120 8.65 22.40 -2.34
C LYS A 120 7.69 22.61 -3.52
N LYS A 121 7.03 21.55 -3.99
CA LYS A 121 6.09 21.59 -5.13
C LYS A 121 4.62 21.72 -4.72
N ILE A 122 4.32 21.52 -3.44
CA ILE A 122 2.98 21.64 -2.86
C ILE A 122 3.04 22.51 -1.60
N THR A 123 1.88 22.96 -1.13
CA THR A 123 1.74 23.69 0.13
C THR A 123 1.60 22.75 1.31
N GLU A 124 1.91 23.24 2.51
CA GLU A 124 1.75 22.49 3.76
C GLU A 124 0.31 22.04 3.98
N GLY A 125 -0.66 22.91 3.65
CA GLY A 125 -2.09 22.56 3.74
C GLY A 125 -2.45 21.35 2.88
N LEU A 126 -1.92 21.25 1.65
CA LEU A 126 -2.18 20.09 0.80
C LEU A 126 -1.48 18.82 1.33
N TRP A 127 -0.30 18.97 1.95
CA TRP A 127 0.42 17.87 2.60
C TRP A 127 -0.36 17.32 3.81
N ASN A 128 -0.84 18.21 4.70
CA ASN A 128 -1.64 17.86 5.87
C ASN A 128 -2.95 17.15 5.47
N GLU A 129 -3.73 17.72 4.55
CA GLU A 129 -5.02 17.15 4.13
C GLU A 129 -4.86 15.76 3.48
N SER A 130 -3.81 15.57 2.68
CA SER A 130 -3.57 14.27 2.03
C SER A 130 -3.11 13.20 3.01
N THR A 131 -2.22 13.54 3.95
CA THR A 131 -1.74 12.60 4.97
C THR A 131 -2.81 12.27 6.01
N ALA A 132 -3.64 13.25 6.40
CA ALA A 132 -4.80 13.04 7.25
C ALA A 132 -5.86 12.18 6.58
N SER A 133 -6.06 12.35 5.27
CA SER A 133 -6.99 11.53 4.46
C SER A 133 -6.55 10.06 4.35
N GLU A 134 -5.25 9.76 4.47
CA GLU A 134 -4.75 8.38 4.61
C GLU A 134 -4.84 7.84 6.05
N GLY A 135 -5.26 8.67 7.00
CA GLY A 135 -5.45 8.28 8.40
C GLY A 135 -4.21 8.44 9.29
N TYR A 136 -3.16 9.11 8.80
CA TYR A 136 -2.01 9.44 9.65
C TYR A 136 -2.35 10.59 10.60
N GLN A 137 -1.96 10.43 11.86
CA GLN A 137 -1.85 11.55 12.79
C GLN A 137 -0.65 12.41 12.40
N ASP A 138 -0.70 13.73 12.62
CA ASP A 138 0.35 14.70 12.23
C ASP A 138 1.77 14.24 12.59
N VAL A 139 1.98 13.74 13.81
CA VAL A 139 3.29 13.26 14.28
C VAL A 139 3.77 12.05 13.47
N LEU A 140 2.86 11.12 13.13
CA LEU A 140 3.18 9.95 12.31
C LEU A 140 3.42 10.33 10.85
N ALA A 141 2.66 11.30 10.33
CA ALA A 141 2.88 11.85 8.99
C ALA A 141 4.27 12.51 8.89
N SER A 142 4.67 13.30 9.89
CA SER A 142 6.01 13.88 9.95
C SER A 142 7.11 12.82 10.06
N ALA A 143 6.93 11.81 10.92
CA ALA A 143 7.90 10.72 11.04
C ALA A 143 8.02 9.89 9.76
N LEU A 144 6.90 9.62 9.08
CA LEU A 144 6.89 8.96 7.77
C LEU A 144 7.66 9.79 6.75
N TYR A 145 7.38 11.09 6.67
CA TYR A 145 8.11 12.01 5.80
C TYR A 145 9.62 11.99 6.08
N GLU A 146 10.04 12.08 7.34
CA GLU A 146 11.46 12.02 7.71
C GLU A 146 12.11 10.69 7.31
N SER A 147 11.40 9.57 7.44
CA SER A 147 11.91 8.25 7.07
C SER A 147 12.12 8.06 5.57
N GLU A 148 11.41 8.82 4.74
CA GLU A 148 11.51 8.76 3.28
C GLU A 148 12.59 9.69 2.71
N LEU A 149 13.15 10.59 3.55
CA LEU A 149 14.26 11.43 3.13
C LEU A 149 15.52 10.58 2.92
N PRO A 150 16.36 10.89 1.91
CA PRO A 150 17.65 10.26 1.77
C PRO A 150 18.50 10.47 3.03
N TYR A 151 18.80 9.37 3.71
CA TYR A 151 19.61 9.40 4.92
C TYR A 151 21.07 9.07 4.57
N PRO A 152 22.07 9.84 5.06
CA PRO A 152 23.48 9.57 4.77
C PRO A 152 23.92 8.17 5.22
N THR A 153 24.94 7.63 4.56
CA THR A 153 25.43 6.29 4.91
C THR A 153 26.29 6.35 6.18
N ILE A 154 26.46 5.22 6.87
CA ILE A 154 27.32 5.15 8.08
C ILE A 154 28.75 5.68 7.80
N PRO A 155 29.43 5.31 6.69
CA PRO A 155 30.73 5.89 6.35
C PRO A 155 30.73 7.42 6.21
N ASP A 156 29.65 8.01 5.66
CA ASP A 156 29.53 9.47 5.54
C ASP A 156 29.44 10.12 6.91
N PHE A 157 28.68 9.53 7.83
CA PHE A 157 28.61 10.01 9.22
C PHE A 157 29.94 9.82 9.96
N VAL A 158 30.67 8.73 9.72
CA VAL A 158 32.02 8.55 10.28
C VAL A 158 32.95 9.64 9.77
N LEU A 159 32.91 9.96 8.47
CA LEU A 159 33.70 11.04 7.88
C LEU A 159 33.32 12.40 8.47
N TYR A 160 32.02 12.72 8.49
CA TYR A 160 31.49 13.94 9.10
C TYR A 160 31.97 14.11 10.54
N SER A 161 31.90 13.04 11.33
CA SER A 161 32.32 13.01 12.73
C SER A 161 33.81 13.27 12.92
N ARG A 162 34.66 12.87 11.97
CA ARG A 162 36.10 13.18 12.02
C ARG A 162 36.39 14.66 11.77
N TYR A 163 35.55 15.34 10.99
CA TYR A 163 35.70 16.78 10.70
C TYR A 163 35.09 17.67 11.78
N HIS A 164 34.06 17.20 12.49
CA HIS A 164 33.31 18.00 13.47
C HIS A 164 33.56 17.58 14.93
N GLY A 165 34.23 16.45 15.16
CA GLY A 165 34.62 15.96 16.48
C GLY A 165 36.11 15.59 16.55
N ASP A 166 36.43 14.54 17.31
CA ASP A 166 37.79 13.99 17.38
C ASP A 166 38.06 13.10 16.14
N ALA A 167 39.04 13.50 15.35
CA ALA A 167 39.45 12.79 14.14
C ALA A 167 39.92 11.35 14.42
N ASP A 168 40.56 11.08 15.56
CA ASP A 168 41.08 9.75 15.91
C ASP A 168 40.06 8.90 16.68
N ALA A 169 39.11 9.56 17.36
CA ALA A 169 38.03 8.94 18.11
C ALA A 169 36.63 9.49 17.72
N PRO A 170 36.14 9.24 16.48
CA PRO A 170 34.93 9.88 15.97
C PRO A 170 33.62 9.43 16.64
N TRP A 171 33.68 8.47 17.58
CA TRP A 171 32.50 7.92 18.25
C TRP A 171 31.65 8.98 18.95
N GLY A 172 32.31 9.95 19.60
CA GLY A 172 31.65 10.97 20.40
C GLY A 172 30.62 11.78 19.61
N GLU A 173 30.97 12.14 18.37
CA GLU A 173 30.10 12.86 17.45
C GLU A 173 29.16 11.92 16.68
N PHE A 174 29.66 10.76 16.27
CA PHE A 174 28.90 9.78 15.48
C PHE A 174 27.60 9.32 16.17
N GLN A 175 27.66 9.04 17.47
CA GLN A 175 26.52 8.51 18.23
C GLN A 175 25.33 9.50 18.35
N ASN A 176 25.53 10.77 18.03
CA ASN A 176 24.45 11.77 18.00
C ASN A 176 23.55 11.60 16.78
N TRP A 177 24.08 10.99 15.72
CA TRP A 177 23.39 10.84 14.44
C TRP A 177 22.87 9.42 14.24
N TYR A 178 23.65 8.40 14.59
CA TYR A 178 23.32 7.01 14.30
C TYR A 178 23.35 6.13 15.55
N ASN A 179 22.29 5.36 15.76
CA ASN A 179 22.23 4.38 16.84
C ASN A 179 22.80 3.03 16.36
N ILE A 180 23.99 2.66 16.85
CA ILE A 180 24.63 1.38 16.55
C ILE A 180 25.16 0.70 17.82
N SER A 181 25.24 -0.63 17.78
CA SER A 181 25.88 -1.41 18.83
C SER A 181 27.35 -1.02 18.99
N PRO A 182 27.83 -0.73 20.22
CA PRO A 182 29.25 -0.49 20.49
C PRO A 182 30.16 -1.65 20.07
N ARG A 183 29.62 -2.87 19.98
CA ARG A 183 30.34 -4.06 19.48
C ARG A 183 30.70 -3.95 18.01
N GLU A 184 29.84 -3.33 17.20
CA GLU A 184 30.01 -3.23 15.74
C GLU A 184 30.80 -1.99 15.35
N TRP A 185 30.85 -0.98 16.23
CA TRP A 185 31.58 0.27 16.01
C TRP A 185 33.02 0.09 15.49
N PRO A 186 33.86 -0.83 16.03
CA PRO A 186 35.23 -1.01 15.54
C PRO A 186 35.30 -1.33 14.04
N VAL A 187 34.32 -2.07 13.50
CA VAL A 187 34.24 -2.42 12.07
C VAL A 187 33.92 -1.18 11.24
N TRP A 188 32.92 -0.40 11.65
CA TRP A 188 32.53 0.82 10.94
C TRP A 188 33.59 1.90 11.00
N LYS A 189 34.25 2.06 12.16
CA LYS A 189 35.40 2.94 12.31
C LYS A 189 36.50 2.59 11.32
N TRP A 190 36.78 1.30 11.13
CA TRP A 190 37.77 0.82 10.16
C TRP A 190 37.32 1.05 8.71
N LEU A 191 36.05 0.76 8.37
CA LEU A 191 35.51 0.98 7.03
C LEU A 191 35.54 2.45 6.60
N GLY A 192 35.40 3.38 7.54
CA GLY A 192 35.51 4.82 7.29
C GLY A 192 36.95 5.32 7.10
N LEU A 193 37.98 4.47 7.19
CA LEU A 193 39.37 4.85 6.94
C LEU A 193 39.70 4.81 5.44
N GLN A 194 40.50 5.79 5.03
CA GLN A 194 41.23 5.73 3.77
C GLN A 194 42.33 4.67 3.87
N ARG A 195 42.48 3.88 2.82
CA ARG A 195 43.46 2.78 2.74
C ARG A 195 44.42 3.09 1.61
N LEU A 196 45.67 2.66 1.76
CA LEU A 196 46.64 2.78 0.69
C LEU A 196 46.15 1.99 -0.53
N THR A 197 46.18 2.63 -1.69
CA THR A 197 45.99 1.92 -2.96
C THR A 197 47.28 1.21 -3.36
N THR A 198 47.17 0.23 -4.26
CA THR A 198 48.33 -0.46 -4.85
C THR A 198 49.40 0.53 -5.35
N ASP A 199 48.98 1.56 -6.10
CA ASP A 199 49.88 2.56 -6.66
C ASP A 199 50.55 3.42 -5.58
N GLN A 200 49.83 3.76 -4.52
CA GLN A 200 50.39 4.50 -3.39
C GLN A 200 51.43 3.67 -2.66
N ALA A 201 51.15 2.39 -2.41
CA ALA A 201 52.10 1.46 -1.78
C ALA A 201 53.38 1.32 -2.61
N HIS A 202 53.27 1.06 -3.92
CA HIS A 202 54.44 1.01 -4.81
C HIS A 202 55.19 2.34 -4.89
N THR A 203 54.48 3.47 -4.86
CA THR A 203 55.12 4.79 -4.90
C THR A 203 55.93 5.07 -3.63
N LEU A 204 55.40 4.69 -2.45
CA LEU A 204 56.14 4.78 -1.20
C LEU A 204 57.39 3.91 -1.20
N TYR A 205 57.29 2.68 -1.74
CA TYR A 205 58.43 1.77 -1.87
C TYR A 205 59.51 2.32 -2.82
N ARG A 206 59.12 2.75 -4.04
CA ARG A 206 60.06 3.32 -5.03
C ARG A 206 60.77 4.57 -4.52
N ARG A 207 60.13 5.32 -3.62
CA ARG A 207 60.71 6.52 -2.99
C ARG A 207 61.54 6.20 -1.74
N GLY A 208 61.64 4.93 -1.34
CA GLY A 208 62.41 4.49 -0.18
C GLY A 208 61.78 4.83 1.18
N TYR A 209 60.49 5.16 1.24
CA TYR A 209 59.79 5.45 2.50
C TYR A 209 59.31 4.19 3.23
N ILE A 210 59.14 3.09 2.51
CA ILE A 210 58.84 1.76 3.07
C ILE A 210 59.80 0.73 2.47
N ASP A 211 60.08 -0.32 3.22
CA ASP A 211 60.91 -1.43 2.77
C ASP A 211 60.09 -2.53 2.06
N ASN A 212 60.78 -3.50 1.47
CA ASN A 212 60.14 -4.59 0.73
C ASN A 212 59.18 -5.43 1.62
N PRO A 213 59.55 -5.83 2.85
CA PRO A 213 58.62 -6.52 3.76
C PRO A 213 57.33 -5.73 4.04
N THR A 214 57.42 -4.42 4.23
CA THR A 214 56.25 -3.56 4.45
C THR A 214 55.39 -3.48 3.19
N LEU A 215 55.99 -3.36 2.01
CA LEU A 215 55.27 -3.39 0.73
C LEU A 215 54.46 -4.69 0.57
N LEU A 216 55.08 -5.85 0.78
CA LEU A 216 54.42 -7.16 0.65
C LEU A 216 53.24 -7.29 1.61
N THR A 217 53.38 -6.74 2.82
CA THR A 217 52.32 -6.73 3.83
C THR A 217 51.14 -5.86 3.40
N GLU A 218 51.39 -4.65 2.89
CA GLU A 218 50.32 -3.77 2.39
C GLU A 218 49.60 -4.36 1.16
N LEU A 219 50.34 -4.94 0.20
CA LEU A 219 49.74 -5.63 -0.95
C LEU A 219 48.88 -6.83 -0.50
N SER A 220 49.29 -7.53 0.55
CA SER A 220 48.48 -8.58 1.17
C SER A 220 47.17 -8.06 1.76
N LYS A 221 47.19 -6.90 2.43
CA LYS A 221 45.99 -6.28 3.00
C LYS A 221 45.04 -5.76 1.92
N ILE A 222 45.58 -5.27 0.80
CA ILE A 222 44.82 -4.80 -0.36
C ILE A 222 44.14 -5.97 -1.10
N GLY A 223 44.74 -7.17 -1.05
CA GLY A 223 44.14 -8.40 -1.58
C GLY A 223 44.83 -9.00 -2.80
N TRP A 224 46.09 -8.63 -3.07
CA TRP A 224 46.90 -9.27 -4.11
C TRP A 224 47.07 -10.77 -3.82
N ALA A 225 47.09 -11.65 -4.83
CA ALA A 225 47.37 -13.07 -4.60
C ALA A 225 48.84 -13.28 -4.15
N PRO A 226 49.17 -14.32 -3.36
CA PRO A 226 50.55 -14.55 -2.90
C PRO A 226 51.60 -14.56 -4.02
N GLU A 227 51.27 -15.15 -5.16
CA GLU A 227 52.09 -15.25 -6.38
C GLU A 227 52.36 -13.89 -7.05
N ASP A 228 51.41 -12.96 -6.99
CA ASP A 228 51.51 -11.66 -7.67
C ASP A 228 52.22 -10.59 -6.81
N ARG A 229 52.60 -10.93 -5.57
CA ARG A 229 53.30 -10.00 -4.66
C ARG A 229 54.81 -10.03 -4.82
N VAL A 230 55.36 -11.04 -5.49
CA VAL A 230 56.81 -11.27 -5.58
C VAL A 230 57.36 -10.45 -6.76
N PHE A 231 58.06 -9.36 -6.45
CA PHE A 231 58.77 -8.52 -7.43
C PHE A 231 60.28 -8.62 -7.24
#